data_AF-A0AAW0UIR2-F1
#
_entry.id   AF-A0AAW0UIR2-F1
#
_cell.length_a   1.000
_cell.length_b   1.000
_cell.length_c   1.000
_cell.angle_alpha   90.00
_cell.angle_beta   90.00
_cell.angle_gamma   90.00
#
_symmetry.space_group_name_H-M   'P 1'
#
loop_
_entity.id
_entity.type
_entity.pdbx_description
1 polymer ?
#
loop_
_entity_poly.entity_id
_entity_poly.type
_entity_poly.pdbx_seq_one_letter_code
_entity_poly.pdbx_strand_id
1 'polypeptide(L)'
;MSHEVVQERRVTKKGVWLSNILEIRLTCAFLTKTAQGSQQIEICLEVEGKRLYPNLELMAGINDSLEDSIRNNLSAARAESPCLPDVIRAQWEPEDHVAELSCMLQGVAAEHVERQLVQYVENKIEPAGWKAVWTVPLNRLDSVFKLKQETCVYVDVIDVSQEKLLAEVKILMPVDGNILKEDLQVIEEGKNKTVQVPLMELSVLADQENAALDMVSTAEVICQLKFFYEHIWQPWDLEEENIYFDQSLITSRLKLYQDIQAGRIPTAVVAGLKAIIRKANHALKKIQHIESRNEEQGADFEMDQKDVAQLFKLHKQLEKLKAQFDMMKDPILREISVYPSQEEEMDTKGPHAKVKVVANALPAVQMMEHLAMLPDLIESLSQVTKEDLCQTHSSLQSAINEAQEGDVVILLPGQHTLSQLGYLFAKGGALLGLGEGIVVEGNSKNGDVLMDITGSFHIQNITLKPAPGADWNCSA
;
A
#
# COMPACT_ATOMS: atom_id res chain seq x y z
N MET A 1 11.12 -28.29 -31.67
CA MET A 1 10.23 -27.67 -30.67
C MET A 1 11.14 -27.02 -29.65
N SER A 2 11.35 -25.73 -29.83
CA SER A 2 12.42 -24.93 -29.24
C SER A 2 12.11 -24.64 -27.76
N HIS A 3 12.99 -25.11 -26.88
CA HIS A 3 13.02 -24.71 -25.48
C HIS A 3 13.52 -23.26 -25.37
N GLU A 4 12.70 -22.38 -24.81
CA GLU A 4 13.14 -21.04 -24.42
C GLU A 4 13.83 -21.11 -23.05
N VAL A 5 15.07 -20.65 -23.01
CA VAL A 5 15.91 -20.58 -21.81
C VAL A 5 15.53 -19.33 -21.03
N VAL A 6 14.85 -19.49 -19.90
CA VAL A 6 14.56 -18.39 -18.96
C VAL A 6 15.73 -18.22 -17.99
N GLN A 7 16.18 -16.97 -17.84
CA GLN A 7 17.35 -16.55 -17.07
C GLN A 7 17.37 -17.07 -15.62
N GLU A 8 18.51 -17.62 -15.23
CA GLU A 8 18.85 -18.08 -13.88
C GLU A 8 19.18 -16.86 -12.98
N ARG A 9 18.34 -16.53 -11.99
CA ARG A 9 18.69 -15.58 -10.91
C ARG A 9 19.03 -16.34 -9.63
N ARG A 10 20.31 -16.35 -9.24
CA ARG A 10 20.78 -16.86 -7.95
C ARG A 10 20.56 -15.82 -6.86
N VAL A 11 19.71 -16.13 -5.87
CA VAL A 11 19.66 -15.40 -4.59
C VAL A 11 20.14 -16.36 -3.50
N THR A 12 21.38 -16.19 -3.04
CA THR A 12 21.91 -16.92 -1.88
C THR A 12 21.67 -16.11 -0.62
N LYS A 13 20.72 -16.52 0.24
CA LYS A 13 20.67 -16.06 1.63
C LYS A 13 21.45 -17.04 2.51
N LYS A 14 22.54 -16.57 3.14
CA LYS A 14 23.25 -17.29 4.20
C LYS A 14 22.61 -16.96 5.54
N GLY A 15 21.96 -17.95 6.17
CA GLY A 15 21.69 -17.93 7.61
C GLY A 15 22.82 -18.63 8.35
N VAL A 16 23.38 -18.01 9.39
CA VAL A 16 24.41 -18.60 10.26
C VAL A 16 23.79 -18.82 11.64
N TRP A 17 23.64 -20.07 12.07
CA TRP A 17 23.64 -20.51 13.48
C TRP A 17 24.24 -21.94 13.56
N LEU A 18 24.80 -22.27 14.73
CA LEU A 18 26.00 -23.09 14.96
C LEU A 18 25.95 -24.62 14.70
N SER A 19 27.08 -25.08 14.15
CA SER A 19 27.82 -26.35 14.35
C SER A 19 27.22 -27.71 13.94
N ASN A 20 27.82 -28.21 12.85
CA ASN A 20 28.06 -29.60 12.44
C ASN A 20 26.92 -30.41 11.79
N ILE A 21 27.11 -30.54 10.47
CA ILE A 21 26.67 -31.59 9.52
C ILE A 21 25.30 -31.35 8.86
N LEU A 22 25.38 -31.11 7.53
CA LEU A 22 24.36 -30.93 6.47
C LEU A 22 23.99 -29.46 6.12
N GLU A 23 24.62 -28.98 5.04
CA GLU A 23 24.31 -27.69 4.39
C GLU A 23 23.07 -27.88 3.48
N ILE A 24 21.86 -27.61 4.00
CA ILE A 24 20.63 -27.64 3.20
C ILE A 24 20.48 -26.30 2.48
N ARG A 25 20.51 -26.30 1.14
CA ARG A 25 20.28 -25.09 0.32
C ARG A 25 18.92 -25.15 -0.35
N LEU A 26 17.98 -24.32 0.12
CA LEU A 26 16.75 -24.03 -0.60
C LEU A 26 17.08 -23.27 -1.89
N THR A 27 16.82 -23.87 -3.04
CA THR A 27 17.08 -23.26 -4.34
C THR A 27 15.82 -23.32 -5.20
N CYS A 28 15.19 -22.14 -5.33
CA CYS A 28 14.11 -21.78 -6.26
C CYS A 28 12.71 -22.37 -5.98
N ALA A 29 11.71 -21.50 -6.11
CA ALA A 29 10.29 -21.86 -6.25
C ALA A 29 9.90 -21.63 -7.71
N PHE A 30 9.25 -22.61 -8.35
CA PHE A 30 8.73 -22.46 -9.70
C PHE A 30 7.21 -22.28 -9.65
N LEU A 31 6.70 -21.34 -10.45
CA LEU A 31 5.28 -21.22 -10.76
C LEU A 31 5.06 -21.92 -12.10
N THR A 32 4.43 -23.09 -12.08
CA THR A 32 4.01 -23.78 -13.31
C THR A 32 2.50 -23.64 -13.47
N LYS A 33 2.09 -23.23 -14.67
CA LYS A 33 0.69 -23.10 -15.07
C LYS A 33 0.30 -24.40 -15.75
N THR A 34 -0.59 -25.18 -15.14
CA THR A 34 -1.08 -26.42 -15.76
C THR A 34 -2.14 -26.09 -16.82
N ALA A 35 -2.38 -27.02 -17.76
CA ALA A 35 -3.32 -26.83 -18.88
C ALA A 35 -4.78 -26.55 -18.45
N GLN A 36 -5.11 -26.71 -17.17
CA GLN A 36 -6.42 -26.40 -16.59
C GLN A 36 -6.48 -25.06 -15.83
N GLY A 37 -5.43 -24.23 -15.92
CA GLY A 37 -5.46 -22.85 -15.44
C GLY A 37 -5.18 -22.63 -13.94
N SER A 38 -4.93 -23.68 -13.17
CA SER A 38 -4.49 -23.56 -11.77
C SER A 38 -2.97 -23.31 -11.70
N GLN A 39 -2.55 -22.32 -10.91
CA GLN A 39 -1.14 -22.10 -10.56
C GLN A 39 -0.77 -22.94 -9.35
N GLN A 40 0.31 -23.72 -9.44
CA GLN A 40 0.84 -24.49 -8.32
C GLN A 40 2.30 -24.08 -8.08
N ILE A 41 2.66 -23.89 -6.81
CA ILE A 41 4.03 -23.54 -6.40
C ILE A 41 4.76 -24.84 -6.10
N GLU A 42 5.78 -25.18 -6.89
CA GLU A 42 6.67 -26.31 -6.61
C GLU A 42 7.98 -25.80 -6.00
N ILE A 43 8.33 -26.34 -4.82
CA ILE A 43 9.56 -26.05 -4.10
C ILE A 43 10.53 -27.22 -4.30
N CYS A 44 11.70 -26.96 -4.88
CA CYS A 44 12.76 -27.95 -5.02
C CYS A 44 13.78 -27.84 -3.88
N LEU A 45 14.19 -28.98 -3.32
CA LEU A 45 15.23 -29.07 -2.29
C LEU A 45 16.48 -29.69 -2.90
N GLU A 46 17.63 -29.02 -2.72
CA GLU A 46 18.93 -29.55 -3.13
C GLU A 46 19.76 -29.86 -1.88
N VAL A 47 20.11 -31.14 -1.71
CA VAL A 47 20.93 -31.63 -0.60
C VAL A 47 22.20 -32.25 -1.19
N GLU A 48 23.36 -31.72 -0.81
CA GLU A 48 24.69 -32.17 -1.27
C GLU A 48 24.85 -32.27 -2.80
N GLY A 49 24.22 -31.36 -3.55
CA GLY A 49 24.32 -31.29 -5.01
C GLY A 49 23.43 -32.29 -5.77
N LYS A 50 22.46 -32.93 -5.09
CA LYS A 50 21.40 -33.72 -5.72
C LYS A 50 20.05 -33.01 -5.59
N ARG A 51 19.37 -32.81 -6.73
CA ARG A 51 18.03 -32.22 -6.81
C ARG A 51 16.96 -33.26 -6.48
N LEU A 52 16.10 -32.98 -5.51
CA LEU A 52 14.96 -33.82 -5.17
C LEU A 52 13.66 -33.13 -5.63
N TYR A 53 12.87 -33.83 -6.45
CA TYR A 53 11.55 -33.39 -6.89
C TYR A 53 10.46 -34.00 -5.99
N PRO A 54 9.36 -33.28 -5.69
CA PRO A 54 8.37 -33.77 -4.73
C PRO A 54 7.44 -34.88 -5.26
N ASN A 55 7.48 -35.21 -6.56
CA ASN A 55 6.66 -36.28 -7.12
C ASN A 55 7.38 -37.63 -6.97
N LEU A 56 7.04 -38.35 -5.90
CA LEU A 56 7.45 -39.73 -5.65
C LEU A 56 6.83 -40.66 -6.70
N GLU A 57 7.62 -41.03 -7.72
CA GLU A 57 7.59 -42.35 -8.34
C GLU A 57 8.84 -42.51 -9.22
N LEU A 58 10.03 -42.54 -8.58
CA LEU A 58 11.27 -43.13 -9.11
C LEU A 58 12.42 -42.82 -8.14
N MET A 59 12.56 -43.64 -7.09
CA MET A 59 13.75 -43.64 -6.24
C MET A 59 14.23 -45.07 -6.01
N ALA A 60 14.90 -45.62 -7.02
CA ALA A 60 15.83 -46.73 -6.79
C ALA A 60 17.20 -46.11 -6.46
N GLY A 61 17.56 -46.07 -5.17
CA GLY A 61 18.93 -45.77 -4.74
C GLY A 61 19.11 -44.56 -3.83
N ILE A 62 18.24 -44.35 -2.85
CA ILE A 62 18.55 -43.51 -1.68
C ILE A 62 18.64 -44.44 -0.46
N ASN A 63 19.72 -44.31 0.30
CA ASN A 63 20.02 -45.14 1.46
C ASN A 63 19.00 -44.83 2.58
N ASP A 64 18.38 -45.84 3.19
CA ASP A 64 17.26 -45.71 4.14
C ASP A 64 17.53 -44.70 5.29
N SER A 65 18.79 -44.58 5.70
CA SER A 65 19.22 -43.64 6.75
C SER A 65 19.07 -42.15 6.36
N LEU A 66 19.10 -41.79 5.07
CA LEU A 66 18.92 -40.41 4.62
C LEU A 66 17.43 -40.07 4.48
N GLU A 67 16.60 -41.01 4.05
CA GLU A 67 15.14 -40.83 4.04
C GLU A 67 14.59 -40.63 5.46
N ASP A 68 15.06 -41.41 6.43
CA ASP A 68 14.64 -41.27 7.82
C ASP A 68 15.11 -39.93 8.43
N SER A 69 16.32 -39.48 8.07
CA SER A 69 16.84 -38.19 8.55
C SER A 69 16.10 -37.00 7.91
N ILE A 70 15.78 -37.07 6.62
CA ILE A 70 14.97 -36.04 5.94
C ILE A 70 13.54 -36.03 6.49
N ARG A 71 12.93 -37.19 6.73
CA ARG A 71 11.59 -37.30 7.31
C ARG A 71 11.54 -36.73 8.72
N ASN A 72 12.53 -37.06 9.57
CA ASN A 72 12.62 -36.54 10.93
C ASN A 72 12.88 -35.02 10.95
N ASN A 73 13.74 -34.52 10.06
CA ASN A 73 14.00 -33.08 9.94
C ASN A 73 12.82 -32.31 9.34
N LEU A 74 12.05 -32.89 8.41
CA LEU A 74 10.81 -32.30 7.91
C LEU A 74 9.70 -32.32 8.97
N SER A 75 9.62 -33.36 9.80
CA SER A 75 8.70 -33.37 10.95
C SER A 75 9.11 -32.37 12.02
N ALA A 76 10.41 -32.18 12.26
CA ALA A 76 10.93 -31.16 13.18
C ALA A 76 10.73 -29.73 12.63
N ALA A 77 10.94 -29.52 11.32
CA ALA A 77 10.69 -28.23 10.67
C ALA A 77 9.19 -27.88 10.57
N ARG A 78 8.31 -28.89 10.46
CA ARG A 78 6.86 -28.71 10.64
C ARG A 78 6.47 -28.44 12.09
N ALA A 79 7.23 -28.93 13.07
CA ALA A 79 7.00 -28.68 14.49
C ALA A 79 7.51 -27.30 14.96
N GLU A 80 8.47 -26.70 14.24
CA GLU A 80 9.11 -25.41 14.62
C GLU A 80 8.81 -24.24 13.67
N SER A 81 7.94 -24.42 12.68
CA SER A 81 7.30 -23.27 12.03
C SER A 81 6.30 -22.69 13.02
N PRO A 82 6.35 -21.39 13.40
CA PRO A 82 5.30 -20.81 14.24
C PRO A 82 3.98 -21.04 13.51
N CYS A 83 3.16 -21.91 14.07
CA CYS A 83 1.84 -22.20 13.56
C CYS A 83 1.08 -20.88 13.57
N LEU A 84 0.90 -20.28 12.39
CA LEU A 84 0.03 -19.13 12.23
C LEU A 84 -1.32 -19.53 12.83
N PRO A 85 -1.93 -18.66 13.66
CA PRO A 85 -3.19 -18.96 14.30
C PRO A 85 -4.21 -19.35 13.23
N ASP A 86 -4.93 -20.44 13.46
CA ASP A 86 -5.96 -20.90 12.54
C ASP A 86 -7.17 -19.96 12.66
N VAL A 87 -7.11 -18.87 11.89
CA VAL A 87 -8.11 -17.82 11.86
C VAL A 87 -9.12 -18.12 10.75
N ILE A 88 -10.40 -18.06 11.08
CA ILE A 88 -11.47 -18.18 10.10
C ILE A 88 -11.37 -17.01 9.13
N ARG A 89 -11.18 -17.33 7.85
CA ARG A 89 -11.25 -16.36 6.76
C ARG A 89 -12.63 -16.44 6.15
N ALA A 90 -13.42 -15.38 6.33
CA ALA A 90 -14.68 -15.23 5.64
C ALA A 90 -14.45 -15.30 4.13
N GLN A 91 -15.26 -16.09 3.42
CA GLN A 91 -15.22 -16.17 1.96
C GLN A 91 -16.37 -15.33 1.41
N TRP A 92 -16.07 -14.11 0.98
CA TRP A 92 -17.04 -13.18 0.41
C TRP A 92 -16.54 -12.73 -0.95
N GLU A 93 -17.41 -12.75 -1.94
CA GLU A 93 -17.17 -11.98 -3.15
C GLU A 93 -17.51 -10.50 -2.87
N PRO A 94 -16.82 -9.53 -3.49
CA PRO A 94 -17.11 -8.11 -3.29
C PRO A 94 -18.57 -7.71 -3.57
N GLU A 95 -19.28 -8.48 -4.39
CA GLU A 95 -20.68 -8.28 -4.75
C GLU A 95 -21.64 -8.64 -3.61
N ASP A 96 -21.30 -9.66 -2.81
CA ASP A 96 -22.08 -10.08 -1.64
C ASP A 96 -22.05 -8.99 -0.56
N HIS A 97 -20.88 -8.35 -0.37
CA HIS A 97 -20.75 -7.21 0.53
C HIS A 97 -21.70 -6.07 0.16
N VAL A 98 -21.93 -5.82 -1.13
CA VAL A 98 -22.81 -4.72 -1.56
C VAL A 98 -24.26 -5.05 -1.38
N ALA A 99 -24.67 -6.27 -1.67
CA ALA A 99 -26.04 -6.70 -1.43
C ALA A 99 -26.39 -6.56 0.06
N GLU A 100 -25.51 -7.02 0.94
CA GLU A 100 -25.72 -6.97 2.37
C GLU A 100 -25.67 -5.52 2.93
N LEU A 101 -24.65 -4.74 2.58
CA LEU A 101 -24.54 -3.34 3.01
C LEU A 101 -25.71 -2.50 2.49
N SER A 102 -26.12 -2.71 1.23
CA SER A 102 -27.25 -1.98 0.65
C SER A 102 -28.56 -2.36 1.34
N CYS A 103 -28.76 -3.63 1.67
CA CYS A 103 -29.93 -4.07 2.42
C CYS A 103 -29.97 -3.48 3.83
N MET A 104 -28.81 -3.39 4.50
CA MET A 104 -28.71 -2.92 5.88
C MET A 104 -28.79 -1.40 6.01
N LEU A 105 -28.15 -0.65 5.10
CA LEU A 105 -27.96 0.79 5.23
C LEU A 105 -28.90 1.62 4.36
N GLN A 106 -29.84 0.99 3.66
CA GLN A 106 -30.71 1.66 2.69
C GLN A 106 -31.37 2.92 3.25
N GLY A 107 -30.97 4.09 2.74
CA GLY A 107 -31.55 5.37 3.15
C GLY A 107 -31.15 5.84 4.55
N VAL A 108 -30.14 5.22 5.16
CA VAL A 108 -29.61 5.64 6.47
C VAL A 108 -28.69 6.84 6.27
N ALA A 109 -28.92 7.91 7.03
CA ALA A 109 -28.06 9.09 7.03
C ALA A 109 -26.70 8.76 7.68
N ALA A 110 -25.61 9.40 7.25
CA ALA A 110 -24.26 9.15 7.75
C ALA A 110 -24.15 9.16 9.28
N GLU A 111 -24.82 10.08 9.96
CA GLU A 111 -24.87 10.20 11.43
C GLU A 111 -25.50 8.98 12.14
N HIS A 112 -26.34 8.22 11.44
CA HIS A 112 -27.06 7.06 11.98
C HIS A 112 -26.45 5.72 11.56
N VAL A 113 -25.42 5.72 10.71
CA VAL A 113 -24.80 4.49 10.17
C VAL A 113 -24.24 3.62 11.29
N GLU A 114 -23.47 4.18 12.22
CA GLU A 114 -22.86 3.39 13.30
C GLU A 114 -23.93 2.68 14.13
N ARG A 115 -25.03 3.37 14.45
CA ARG A 115 -26.16 2.78 15.16
C ARG A 115 -26.76 1.60 14.40
N GLN A 116 -26.89 1.72 13.07
CA GLN A 116 -27.42 0.64 12.24
C GLN A 116 -26.46 -0.55 12.19
N LEU A 117 -25.14 -0.30 12.13
CA LEU A 117 -24.11 -1.34 12.18
C LEU A 117 -24.09 -2.05 13.54
N VAL A 118 -24.26 -1.32 14.64
CA VAL A 118 -24.36 -1.91 15.98
C VAL A 118 -25.56 -2.86 16.08
N GLN A 119 -26.74 -2.45 15.59
CA GLN A 119 -27.92 -3.33 15.53
C GLN A 119 -27.68 -4.56 14.65
N TYR A 120 -26.96 -4.41 13.54
CA TYR A 120 -26.61 -5.52 12.68
C TYR A 120 -25.69 -6.54 13.39
N VAL A 121 -24.68 -6.04 14.09
CA VAL A 121 -23.76 -6.86 14.90
C VAL A 121 -24.51 -7.60 16.00
N GLU A 122 -25.32 -6.90 16.79
CA GLU A 122 -26.10 -7.47 17.90
C GLU A 122 -26.95 -8.67 17.47
N ASN A 123 -27.49 -8.64 16.26
CA ASN A 123 -28.38 -9.68 15.75
C ASN A 123 -27.66 -10.89 15.11
N LYS A 124 -26.37 -10.76 14.77
CA LYS A 124 -25.66 -11.76 13.95
C LYS A 124 -24.38 -12.31 14.55
N ILE A 125 -23.80 -11.65 15.55
CA ILE A 125 -22.56 -12.10 16.19
C ILE A 125 -22.85 -12.84 17.49
N GLU A 126 -21.97 -13.76 17.86
CA GLU A 126 -21.92 -14.28 19.22
C GLU A 126 -21.48 -13.16 20.19
N PRO A 127 -22.27 -12.84 21.23
CA PRO A 127 -22.00 -11.68 22.10
C PRO A 127 -20.80 -11.88 23.02
N ALA A 128 -20.43 -13.13 23.32
CA ALA A 128 -19.38 -13.47 24.29
C ALA A 128 -18.90 -14.91 24.14
N GLY A 129 -17.78 -15.24 24.80
CA GLY A 129 -17.35 -16.62 25.04
C GLY A 129 -16.58 -17.27 23.90
N TRP A 130 -16.10 -16.48 22.93
CA TRP A 130 -15.28 -16.94 21.82
C TRP A 130 -13.87 -16.35 21.87
N LYS A 131 -12.93 -17.05 21.23
CA LYS A 131 -11.52 -16.67 21.16
C LYS A 131 -11.19 -15.98 19.84
N ALA A 132 -10.30 -15.00 19.94
CA ALA A 132 -9.85 -14.23 18.80
C ALA A 132 -8.35 -13.98 18.85
N VAL A 133 -7.81 -13.58 17.70
CA VAL A 133 -6.53 -12.89 17.59
C VAL A 133 -6.82 -11.41 17.49
N TRP A 134 -6.27 -10.63 18.41
CA TRP A 134 -6.25 -9.18 18.33
C TRP A 134 -4.94 -8.73 17.70
N THR A 135 -5.02 -8.07 16.55
CA THR A 135 -3.86 -7.43 15.91
C THR A 135 -3.71 -6.02 16.47
N VAL A 136 -2.69 -5.81 17.31
CA VAL A 136 -2.48 -4.53 17.99
C VAL A 136 -1.77 -3.55 17.04
N PRO A 137 -2.40 -2.44 16.64
CA PRO A 137 -1.79 -1.47 15.74
C PRO A 137 -0.67 -0.68 16.44
N LEU A 138 0.36 -0.31 15.67
CA LEU A 138 1.45 0.53 16.16
C LEU A 138 0.92 1.89 16.62
N ASN A 139 1.27 2.31 17.85
CA ASN A 139 0.87 3.59 18.45
C ASN A 139 -0.62 3.75 18.75
N ARG A 140 -1.28 2.72 19.31
CA ARG A 140 -2.59 2.91 19.94
C ARG A 140 -2.48 3.95 21.08
N LEU A 141 -3.02 5.15 20.85
CA LEU A 141 -2.87 6.32 21.73
C LEU A 141 -3.72 6.22 23.01
N ASP A 142 -4.81 5.48 22.92
CA ASP A 142 -5.95 5.38 23.84
C ASP A 142 -5.92 4.13 24.72
N SER A 143 -4.85 3.31 24.66
CA SER A 143 -4.72 2.15 25.54
C SER A 143 -3.59 2.26 26.57
N VAL A 144 -3.83 1.62 27.72
CA VAL A 144 -2.79 1.28 28.71
C VAL A 144 -1.78 0.28 28.13
N PHE A 145 -2.17 -0.42 27.07
CA PHE A 145 -1.42 -1.50 26.42
C PHE A 145 -0.60 -1.00 25.23
N LYS A 146 0.52 -0.30 25.53
CA LYS A 146 1.36 0.35 24.51
C LYS A 146 2.51 -0.55 24.08
N LEU A 147 2.41 -1.11 22.88
CA LEU A 147 3.45 -1.91 22.25
C LEU A 147 4.31 -1.05 21.31
N LYS A 148 5.60 -1.40 21.20
CA LYS A 148 6.60 -0.75 20.34
C LYS A 148 6.66 -1.34 18.94
N GLN A 149 6.06 -2.51 18.73
CA GLN A 149 5.84 -3.08 17.40
C GLN A 149 4.41 -3.61 17.24
N GLU A 150 3.98 -3.76 15.99
CA GLU A 150 2.73 -4.47 15.67
C GLU A 150 2.86 -5.92 16.13
N THR A 151 1.93 -6.36 16.98
CA THR A 151 1.97 -7.68 17.61
C THR A 151 0.57 -8.28 17.62
N CYS A 152 0.49 -9.60 17.44
CA CYS A 152 -0.77 -10.33 17.54
C CYS A 152 -0.88 -11.03 18.90
N VAL A 153 -2.03 -10.91 19.54
CA VAL A 153 -2.27 -11.44 20.88
C VAL A 153 -3.56 -12.28 20.89
N TYR A 154 -3.51 -13.45 21.49
CA TYR A 154 -4.69 -14.26 21.76
C TYR A 154 -5.54 -13.59 22.84
N VAL A 155 -6.85 -13.54 22.60
CA VAL A 155 -7.80 -12.94 23.53
C VAL A 155 -9.07 -13.78 23.66
N ASP A 156 -9.68 -13.79 24.84
CA ASP A 156 -11.06 -14.24 25.03
C ASP A 156 -11.99 -13.02 24.90
N VAL A 157 -13.01 -13.11 24.07
CA VAL A 157 -14.03 -12.07 23.96
C VAL A 157 -15.06 -12.29 25.06
N ILE A 158 -15.15 -11.34 25.98
CA ILE A 158 -16.03 -11.41 27.15
C ILE A 158 -17.39 -10.79 26.83
N ASP A 159 -17.40 -9.72 26.05
CA ASP A 159 -18.60 -8.98 25.69
C ASP A 159 -18.40 -8.23 24.37
N VAL A 160 -19.45 -8.12 23.57
CA VAL A 160 -19.52 -7.26 22.39
C VAL A 160 -20.55 -6.17 22.68
N SER A 161 -20.13 -4.91 22.60
CA SER A 161 -20.95 -3.77 22.99
C SER A 161 -22.22 -3.64 22.12
N GLN A 162 -23.35 -3.39 22.80
CA GLN A 162 -24.64 -3.10 22.17
C GLN A 162 -24.84 -1.61 21.85
N GLU A 163 -23.85 -0.77 22.15
CA GLU A 163 -23.92 0.68 21.95
C GLU A 163 -22.90 1.19 20.92
N LYS A 164 -21.76 0.51 20.82
CA LYS A 164 -20.63 0.88 19.97
C LYS A 164 -20.03 -0.34 19.32
N LEU A 165 -19.27 -0.16 18.23
CA LEU A 165 -18.54 -1.25 17.56
C LEU A 165 -17.24 -1.65 18.31
N LEU A 166 -17.37 -1.90 19.61
CA LEU A 166 -16.30 -2.27 20.53
C LEU A 166 -16.55 -3.66 21.13
N ALA A 167 -15.49 -4.35 21.52
CA ALA A 167 -15.53 -5.59 22.27
C ALA A 167 -14.68 -5.46 23.54
N GLU A 168 -15.15 -6.02 24.65
CA GLU A 168 -14.34 -6.24 25.84
C GLU A 168 -13.63 -7.59 25.72
N VAL A 169 -12.31 -7.55 25.79
CA VAL A 169 -11.47 -8.74 25.59
C VAL A 169 -10.51 -8.96 26.74
N LYS A 170 -10.30 -10.23 27.10
CA LYS A 170 -9.31 -10.67 28.07
C LYS A 170 -8.01 -11.04 27.36
N ILE A 171 -6.91 -10.44 27.77
CA ILE A 171 -5.58 -10.73 27.20
C ILE A 171 -5.09 -12.10 27.68
N LEU A 172 -4.67 -12.99 26.76
CA LEU A 172 -4.19 -14.33 27.11
C LEU A 172 -2.67 -14.45 26.95
N MET A 173 -2.18 -14.46 25.71
CA MET A 173 -0.77 -14.70 25.41
C MET A 173 -0.44 -14.20 24.00
N PRO A 174 0.83 -13.91 23.71
CA PRO A 174 1.26 -13.59 22.35
C PRO A 174 1.01 -14.74 21.38
N VAL A 175 0.72 -14.40 20.12
CA VAL A 175 0.56 -15.38 19.03
C VAL A 175 1.91 -15.92 18.56
N ASP A 176 2.91 -15.05 18.40
CA ASP A 176 4.22 -15.39 17.89
C ASP A 176 5.33 -15.17 18.94
N GLY A 177 6.44 -15.89 18.76
CA GLY A 177 7.62 -15.77 19.64
C GLY A 177 8.55 -14.62 19.25
N ASN A 178 8.34 -13.97 18.10
CA ASN A 178 9.21 -12.92 17.59
C ASN A 178 8.81 -11.54 18.14
N ILE A 179 8.68 -11.46 19.46
CA ILE A 179 8.22 -10.25 20.14
C ILE A 179 9.37 -9.57 20.85
N LEU A 180 9.44 -8.24 20.74
CA LEU A 180 10.37 -7.44 21.52
C LEU A 180 10.20 -7.76 23.01
N LYS A 181 11.32 -7.94 23.73
CA LYS A 181 11.27 -8.27 25.17
C LYS A 181 10.44 -7.28 25.99
N GLU A 182 10.49 -6.01 25.59
CA GLU A 182 9.74 -4.93 26.22
C GLU A 182 8.23 -5.11 26.00
N ASP A 183 7.81 -5.49 24.80
CA ASP A 183 6.41 -5.74 24.47
C ASP A 183 5.89 -7.03 25.09
N LEU A 184 6.72 -8.08 25.17
CA LEU A 184 6.42 -9.29 25.93
C LEU A 184 6.14 -9.00 27.40
N GLN A 185 6.93 -8.10 28.01
CA GLN A 185 6.71 -7.70 29.38
C GLN A 185 5.36 -7.00 29.54
N VAL A 186 5.00 -6.10 28.62
CA VAL A 186 3.69 -5.43 28.62
C VAL A 186 2.55 -6.44 28.45
N ILE A 187 2.70 -7.43 27.56
CA ILE A 187 1.70 -8.50 27.35
C ILE A 187 1.53 -9.35 28.62
N GLU A 188 2.61 -9.77 29.27
CA GLU A 188 2.54 -10.55 30.51
C GLU A 188 1.97 -9.72 31.68
N GLU A 189 2.29 -8.44 31.79
CA GLU A 189 1.67 -7.53 32.76
C GLU A 189 0.19 -7.28 32.48
N GLY A 190 -0.21 -7.34 31.20
CA GLY A 190 -1.59 -7.22 30.72
C GLY A 190 -2.40 -8.51 30.80
N LYS A 191 -1.74 -9.65 31.02
CA LYS A 191 -2.36 -10.97 31.00
C LYS A 191 -3.50 -11.08 31.99
N ASN A 192 -4.60 -11.67 31.55
CA ASN A 192 -5.88 -11.77 32.25
C ASN A 192 -6.60 -10.45 32.56
N LYS A 193 -6.07 -9.29 32.15
CA LYS A 193 -6.80 -8.02 32.25
C LYS A 193 -7.76 -7.89 31.08
N THR A 194 -8.85 -7.17 31.34
CA THR A 194 -9.85 -6.84 30.33
C THR A 194 -9.55 -5.47 29.73
N VAL A 195 -9.70 -5.35 28.41
CA VAL A 195 -9.45 -4.12 27.65
C VAL A 195 -10.54 -4.00 26.60
N GLN A 196 -11.02 -2.78 26.36
CA GLN A 196 -11.90 -2.51 25.23
C GLN A 196 -11.10 -2.30 23.96
N VAL A 197 -11.53 -2.94 22.88
CA VAL A 197 -10.88 -2.89 21.57
C VAL A 197 -11.95 -2.71 20.49
N PRO A 198 -11.66 -2.05 19.36
CA PRO A 198 -12.58 -2.06 18.23
C PRO A 198 -12.82 -3.49 17.75
N LEU A 199 -14.08 -3.85 17.52
CA LEU A 199 -14.47 -5.19 17.09
C LEU A 199 -13.76 -5.58 15.77
N MET A 200 -13.54 -4.60 14.90
CA MET A 200 -12.81 -4.74 13.64
C MET A 200 -11.31 -5.02 13.79
N GLU A 201 -10.72 -4.95 14.98
CA GLU A 201 -9.32 -5.34 15.19
C GLU A 201 -9.18 -6.84 15.55
N LEU A 202 -10.30 -7.53 15.74
CA LEU A 202 -10.35 -8.94 16.08
C LEU A 202 -10.39 -9.81 14.82
N SER A 203 -9.79 -11.00 14.94
CA SER A 203 -9.86 -12.05 13.94
C SER A 203 -10.24 -13.36 14.63
N VAL A 204 -11.35 -13.95 14.18
CA VAL A 204 -11.97 -15.11 14.84
C VAL A 204 -11.11 -16.36 14.69
N LEU A 205 -10.90 -17.10 15.77
CA LEU A 205 -10.20 -18.40 15.69
C LEU A 205 -11.15 -19.52 15.26
N ALA A 206 -10.64 -20.46 14.48
CA ALA A 206 -11.37 -21.67 14.11
C ALA A 206 -11.49 -22.63 15.30
N ASP A 207 -10.43 -22.72 16.12
CA ASP A 207 -10.42 -23.52 17.34
C ASP A 207 -11.11 -22.75 18.48
N GLN A 208 -12.27 -23.24 18.89
CA GLN A 208 -13.07 -22.69 19.97
C GLN A 208 -13.33 -23.76 21.03
N GLU A 209 -13.42 -23.34 22.29
CA GLU A 209 -13.80 -24.25 23.37
C GLU A 209 -15.24 -24.75 23.21
N ASN A 210 -16.11 -23.90 22.69
CA ASN A 210 -17.52 -24.22 22.45
C ASN A 210 -17.80 -24.36 20.95
N ALA A 211 -17.89 -25.61 20.48
CA ALA A 211 -18.20 -25.93 19.09
C ALA A 211 -19.64 -25.59 18.65
N ALA A 212 -20.51 -25.15 19.57
CA ALA A 212 -21.88 -24.74 19.25
C ALA A 212 -21.99 -23.27 18.78
N LEU A 213 -20.92 -22.49 18.94
CA LEU A 213 -20.89 -21.08 18.53
C LEU A 213 -20.79 -20.96 17.01
N ASP A 214 -21.56 -20.05 16.43
CA ASP A 214 -21.46 -19.77 15.00
C ASP A 214 -20.31 -18.79 14.72
N MET A 215 -19.11 -19.35 14.65
CA MET A 215 -17.91 -18.57 14.39
C MET A 215 -17.74 -18.15 12.93
N VAL A 216 -18.40 -18.86 12.00
CA VAL A 216 -18.38 -18.48 10.59
C VAL A 216 -19.14 -17.16 10.45
N SER A 217 -20.42 -17.11 10.85
CA SER A 217 -21.19 -15.87 10.82
C SER A 217 -20.51 -14.72 11.56
N THR A 218 -19.92 -15.00 12.73
CA THR A 218 -19.15 -14.00 13.49
C THR A 218 -17.97 -13.45 12.70
N ALA A 219 -17.19 -14.31 12.03
CA ALA A 219 -16.06 -13.88 11.21
C ALA A 219 -16.52 -13.07 9.99
N GLU A 220 -17.62 -13.47 9.36
CA GLU A 220 -18.23 -12.78 8.22
C GLU A 220 -18.68 -11.36 8.58
N VAL A 221 -19.39 -11.20 9.70
CA VAL A 221 -19.83 -9.89 10.20
C VAL A 221 -18.63 -8.97 10.45
N ILE A 222 -17.57 -9.47 11.11
CA ILE A 222 -16.37 -8.68 11.37
C ILE A 222 -15.68 -8.28 10.06
N CYS A 223 -15.60 -9.18 9.08
CA CYS A 223 -15.08 -8.89 7.75
C CYS A 223 -15.93 -7.84 7.02
N GLN A 224 -17.25 -7.91 7.13
CA GLN A 224 -18.18 -6.94 6.55
C GLN A 224 -17.98 -5.54 7.12
N LEU A 225 -17.77 -5.42 8.43
CA LEU A 225 -17.46 -4.14 9.08
C LEU A 225 -16.11 -3.59 8.63
N LYS A 226 -15.05 -4.42 8.62
CA LYS A 226 -13.72 -4.04 8.12
C LYS A 226 -13.82 -3.50 6.70
N PHE A 227 -14.48 -4.23 5.82
CA PHE A 227 -14.69 -3.84 4.43
C PHE A 227 -15.42 -2.49 4.33
N PHE A 228 -16.49 -2.31 5.10
CA PHE A 228 -17.25 -1.06 5.12
C PHE A 228 -16.35 0.13 5.48
N TYR A 229 -15.64 0.08 6.61
CA TYR A 229 -14.82 1.21 7.06
C TYR A 229 -13.53 1.41 6.24
N GLU A 230 -13.01 0.36 5.59
CA GLU A 230 -11.81 0.46 4.76
C GLU A 230 -12.11 0.98 3.34
N HIS A 231 -13.27 0.64 2.77
CA HIS A 231 -13.53 0.83 1.35
C HIS A 231 -14.80 1.61 1.03
N ILE A 232 -15.76 1.69 1.95
CA ILE A 232 -17.04 2.36 1.72
C ILE A 232 -17.13 3.66 2.52
N TRP A 233 -16.80 3.68 3.81
CA TRP A 233 -16.83 4.89 4.62
C TRP A 233 -15.78 5.91 4.16
N GLN A 234 -16.14 7.19 4.13
CA GLN A 234 -15.23 8.28 3.84
C GLN A 234 -15.13 9.26 5.02
N PRO A 235 -13.94 9.84 5.30
CA PRO A 235 -13.75 10.69 6.48
C PRO A 235 -14.58 11.98 6.52
N TRP A 236 -15.15 12.38 5.39
CA TRP A 236 -15.99 13.57 5.23
C TRP A 236 -17.50 13.25 5.16
N ASP A 237 -17.90 11.99 5.34
CA ASP A 237 -19.33 11.59 5.26
C ASP A 237 -20.22 12.29 6.29
N LEU A 238 -19.69 12.54 7.50
CA LEU A 238 -20.40 13.25 8.57
C LEU A 238 -20.43 14.76 8.37
N GLU A 239 -19.52 15.30 7.57
CA GLU A 239 -19.41 16.74 7.30
C GLU A 239 -20.38 17.18 6.20
N GLU A 240 -20.87 16.24 5.41
CA GLU A 240 -21.73 16.52 4.27
C GLU A 240 -23.21 16.45 4.63
N GLU A 241 -23.92 17.53 4.35
CA GLU A 241 -25.36 17.53 4.44
C GLU A 241 -25.96 16.54 3.43
N ASN A 242 -26.93 15.74 3.88
CA ASN A 242 -27.73 14.83 3.04
C ASN A 242 -26.98 13.63 2.44
N ILE A 243 -25.93 13.11 3.10
CA ILE A 243 -25.38 11.80 2.74
C ILE A 243 -26.26 10.68 3.29
N TYR A 244 -26.89 9.95 2.38
CA TYR A 244 -27.66 8.74 2.66
C TYR A 244 -27.01 7.54 1.99
N PHE A 245 -26.83 6.45 2.74
CA PHE A 245 -26.22 5.21 2.28
C PHE A 245 -27.20 4.37 1.45
N ASP A 246 -27.61 4.89 0.30
CA ASP A 246 -28.39 4.15 -0.67
C ASP A 246 -27.51 3.21 -1.53
N GLN A 247 -28.18 2.37 -2.32
CA GLN A 247 -27.51 1.44 -3.23
C GLN A 247 -26.60 2.16 -4.24
N SER A 248 -26.95 3.38 -4.67
CA SER A 248 -26.18 4.15 -5.63
C SER A 248 -24.83 4.59 -5.04
N LEU A 249 -24.84 5.15 -3.84
CA LEU A 249 -23.65 5.58 -3.12
C LEU A 249 -22.72 4.39 -2.85
N ILE A 250 -23.26 3.30 -2.30
CA ILE A 250 -22.50 2.09 -1.98
C ILE A 250 -21.87 1.50 -3.25
N THR A 251 -22.65 1.38 -4.33
CA THR A 251 -22.15 0.86 -5.62
C THR A 251 -21.06 1.74 -6.21
N SER A 252 -21.21 3.07 -6.13
CA SER A 252 -20.21 4.03 -6.62
C SER A 252 -18.88 3.88 -5.89
N ARG A 253 -18.91 3.69 -4.57
CA ARG A 253 -17.69 3.49 -3.76
C ARG A 253 -17.07 2.10 -3.95
N LEU A 254 -17.90 1.07 -4.10
CA LEU A 254 -17.44 -0.27 -4.47
C LEU A 254 -16.70 -0.24 -5.81
N LYS A 255 -17.23 0.48 -6.80
CA LYS A 255 -16.61 0.56 -8.13
C LYS A 255 -15.16 1.06 -8.04
N LEU A 256 -14.88 2.03 -7.17
CA LEU A 256 -13.51 2.47 -6.91
C LEU A 256 -12.64 1.34 -6.36
N TYR A 257 -13.13 0.56 -5.40
CA TYR A 257 -12.43 -0.62 -4.89
C TYR A 257 -12.16 -1.64 -6.01
N GLN A 258 -13.15 -1.96 -6.84
CA GLN A 258 -13.01 -2.89 -7.96
C GLN A 258 -12.02 -2.38 -9.02
N ASP A 259 -12.04 -1.09 -9.33
CA ASP A 259 -11.10 -0.46 -10.26
C ASP A 259 -9.65 -0.53 -9.74
N ILE A 260 -9.45 -0.42 -8.42
CA ILE A 260 -8.16 -0.61 -7.76
C ILE A 260 -7.73 -2.08 -7.86
N GLN A 261 -8.60 -3.03 -7.51
CA GLN A 261 -8.27 -4.47 -7.56
C GLN A 261 -7.96 -4.95 -8.98
N ALA A 262 -8.68 -4.41 -9.98
CA ALA A 262 -8.47 -4.71 -11.39
C ALA A 262 -7.26 -3.99 -12.00
N GLY A 263 -6.52 -3.18 -11.23
CA GLY A 263 -5.35 -2.44 -11.73
C GLY A 263 -5.67 -1.31 -12.72
N ARG A 264 -6.94 -0.88 -12.81
CA ARG A 264 -7.36 0.23 -13.70
C ARG A 264 -6.89 1.59 -13.18
N ILE A 265 -6.53 1.67 -11.90
CA ILE A 265 -6.01 2.87 -11.26
C ILE A 265 -4.51 2.65 -11.00
N PRO A 266 -3.62 3.52 -11.52
CA PRO A 266 -2.18 3.39 -11.32
C PRO A 266 -1.80 3.35 -9.83
N THR A 267 -0.84 2.50 -9.45
CA THR A 267 -0.40 2.30 -8.07
C THR A 267 0.00 3.60 -7.37
N ALA A 268 0.62 4.54 -8.09
CA ALA A 268 0.96 5.87 -7.56
C ALA A 268 -0.27 6.68 -7.15
N VAL A 269 -1.36 6.59 -7.92
CA VAL A 269 -2.64 7.22 -7.60
C VAL A 269 -3.27 6.55 -6.39
N VAL A 270 -3.27 5.22 -6.32
CA VAL A 270 -3.77 4.47 -5.16
C VAL A 270 -3.03 4.85 -3.89
N ALA A 271 -1.69 4.98 -3.96
CA ALA A 271 -0.88 5.44 -2.83
C ALA A 271 -1.25 6.87 -2.41
N GLY A 272 -1.50 7.76 -3.38
CA GLY A 272 -1.98 9.12 -3.12
C GLY A 272 -3.37 9.16 -2.47
N LEU A 273 -4.35 8.41 -2.97
CA LEU A 273 -5.69 8.26 -2.39
C LEU A 273 -5.59 7.78 -0.92
N LYS A 274 -4.82 6.71 -0.67
CA LYS A 274 -4.57 6.20 0.69
C LYS A 274 -3.91 7.24 1.59
N ALA A 275 -2.98 8.04 1.07
CA ALA A 275 -2.34 9.12 1.82
C ALA A 275 -3.32 10.26 2.16
N ILE A 276 -4.25 10.60 1.26
CA ILE A 276 -5.32 11.57 1.52
C ILE A 276 -6.22 11.08 2.65
N ILE A 277 -6.72 9.83 2.56
CA ILE A 277 -7.58 9.23 3.60
C ILE A 277 -6.88 9.22 4.96
N ARG A 278 -5.59 8.84 5.04
CA ARG A 278 -4.83 8.89 6.29
C ARG A 278 -4.75 10.31 6.88
N LYS A 279 -4.48 11.31 6.04
CA LYS A 279 -4.43 12.72 6.48
C LYS A 279 -5.79 13.21 6.95
N ALA A 280 -6.86 12.82 6.27
CA ALA A 280 -8.23 13.19 6.60
C ALA A 280 -8.66 12.55 7.93
N ASN A 281 -8.43 11.25 8.13
CA ASN A 281 -8.67 10.58 9.41
C ASN A 281 -7.90 11.22 10.58
N HIS A 282 -6.66 11.68 10.34
CA HIS A 282 -5.90 12.39 11.37
C HIS A 282 -6.46 13.79 11.67
N ALA A 283 -7.02 14.49 10.67
CA ALA A 283 -7.72 15.76 10.89
C ALA A 283 -9.02 15.54 11.68
N LEU A 284 -9.80 14.52 11.31
CA LEU A 284 -11.05 14.15 11.98
C LEU A 284 -10.81 13.79 13.45
N LYS A 285 -9.79 12.98 13.76
CA LYS A 285 -9.41 12.67 15.15
C LYS A 285 -9.10 13.93 15.99
N LYS A 286 -8.52 14.96 15.37
CA LYS A 286 -8.25 16.23 16.06
C LYS A 286 -9.49 17.06 16.27
N ILE A 287 -10.41 17.07 15.30
CA ILE A 287 -11.72 17.71 15.42
C ILE A 287 -12.47 17.09 16.59
N GLN A 288 -12.66 15.76 16.57
CA GLN A 288 -13.32 15.00 17.62
C GLN A 288 -12.70 15.25 19.00
N HIS A 289 -11.38 15.28 19.11
CA HIS A 289 -10.71 15.57 20.38
C HIS A 289 -11.02 16.98 20.91
N ILE A 290 -11.09 18.00 20.04
CA ILE A 290 -11.41 19.37 20.46
C ILE A 290 -12.89 19.43 20.88
N GLU A 291 -13.77 18.83 20.10
CA GLU A 291 -15.22 18.77 20.37
C GLU A 291 -15.53 18.07 21.69
N SER A 292 -15.03 16.85 21.90
CA SER A 292 -15.26 16.12 23.15
C SER A 292 -14.73 16.88 24.37
N ARG A 293 -13.56 17.51 24.26
CA ARG A 293 -13.00 18.35 25.35
C ARG A 293 -13.89 19.56 25.67
N ASN A 294 -14.62 20.08 24.70
CA ASN A 294 -15.52 21.22 24.89
C ASN A 294 -16.87 20.76 25.44
N GLU A 295 -17.40 19.62 25.00
CA GLU A 295 -18.60 19.00 25.55
C GLU A 295 -18.44 18.70 27.05
N GLU A 296 -17.27 18.22 27.46
CA GLU A 296 -16.93 17.97 28.87
C GLU A 296 -16.97 19.23 29.76
N GLN A 297 -16.84 20.42 29.17
CA GLN A 297 -16.84 21.70 29.90
C GLN A 297 -18.25 22.26 30.14
N GLY A 298 -19.28 21.61 29.58
CA GLY A 298 -20.69 21.94 29.79
C GLY A 298 -21.25 22.99 28.82
N ALA A 299 -22.58 23.03 28.70
CA ALA A 299 -23.30 23.82 27.69
C ALA A 299 -23.10 25.36 27.80
N ASP A 300 -22.68 25.86 28.96
CA ASP A 300 -22.42 27.29 29.20
C ASP A 300 -20.96 27.70 28.90
N PHE A 301 -20.11 26.77 28.44
CA PHE A 301 -18.72 27.05 28.11
C PHE A 301 -18.60 27.70 26.72
N GLU A 302 -18.13 28.95 26.68
CA GLU A 302 -17.73 29.58 25.43
C GLU A 302 -16.37 29.04 24.97
N MET A 303 -16.37 28.37 23.82
CA MET A 303 -15.17 27.80 23.22
C MET A 303 -14.09 28.88 22.98
N ASP A 304 -12.85 28.61 23.39
CA ASP A 304 -11.72 29.54 23.18
C ASP A 304 -11.59 29.88 21.68
N GLN A 305 -11.32 31.16 21.38
CA GLN A 305 -11.10 31.65 20.02
C GLN A 305 -10.01 30.85 19.29
N LYS A 306 -9.02 30.32 20.03
CA LYS A 306 -8.00 29.44 19.47
C LYS A 306 -8.55 28.09 18.99
N ASP A 307 -9.44 27.48 19.78
CA ASP A 307 -10.07 26.21 19.43
C ASP A 307 -11.03 26.40 18.25
N VAL A 308 -11.80 27.49 18.22
CA VAL A 308 -12.63 27.89 17.07
C VAL A 308 -11.77 28.02 15.80
N ALA A 309 -10.66 28.76 15.87
CA ALA A 309 -9.77 28.96 14.72
C ALA A 309 -9.10 27.65 14.28
N GLN A 310 -8.77 26.76 15.22
CA GLN A 310 -8.19 25.46 14.94
C GLN A 310 -9.19 24.52 14.28
N LEU A 311 -10.42 24.44 14.78
CA LEU A 311 -11.52 23.68 14.16
C LEU A 311 -11.78 24.16 12.74
N PHE A 312 -11.95 25.47 12.55
CA PHE A 312 -12.14 26.06 11.22
C PHE A 312 -11.03 25.66 10.23
N LYS A 313 -9.77 25.68 10.69
CA LYS A 313 -8.63 25.26 9.86
C LYS A 313 -8.67 23.76 9.54
N LEU A 314 -9.11 22.91 10.47
CA LEU A 314 -9.23 21.47 10.27
C LEU A 314 -10.36 21.11 9.30
N HIS A 315 -11.54 21.70 9.44
CA HIS A 315 -12.65 21.50 8.48
C HIS A 315 -12.27 21.97 7.07
N LYS A 316 -11.66 23.16 6.94
CA LYS A 316 -11.13 23.63 5.65
C LYS A 316 -10.07 22.67 5.06
N GLN A 317 -9.26 22.04 5.91
CA GLN A 317 -8.31 21.03 5.47
C GLN A 317 -9.02 19.76 4.97
N LEU A 318 -10.09 19.32 5.63
CA LEU A 318 -10.91 18.19 5.19
C LEU A 318 -11.55 18.45 3.82
N GLU A 319 -12.16 19.62 3.61
CA GLU A 319 -12.72 20.02 2.31
C GLU A 319 -11.67 19.96 1.18
N LYS A 320 -10.46 20.49 1.44
CA LYS A 320 -9.36 20.44 0.47
C LYS A 320 -8.93 19.00 0.17
N LEU A 321 -8.85 18.15 1.19
CA LEU A 321 -8.48 16.74 1.04
C LEU A 321 -9.55 15.98 0.24
N LYS A 322 -10.83 16.24 0.50
CA LYS A 322 -11.94 15.69 -0.27
C LYS A 322 -11.85 16.11 -1.74
N ALA A 323 -11.70 17.40 -2.04
CA ALA A 323 -11.59 17.87 -3.42
C ALA A 323 -10.41 17.22 -4.16
N GLN A 324 -9.28 17.04 -3.48
CA GLN A 324 -8.13 16.29 -4.03
C GLN A 324 -8.44 14.82 -4.27
N PHE A 325 -9.17 14.16 -3.34
CA PHE A 325 -9.60 12.78 -3.51
C PHE A 325 -10.54 12.63 -4.71
N ASP A 326 -11.51 13.53 -4.85
CA ASP A 326 -12.50 13.53 -5.92
C ASP A 326 -11.86 13.77 -7.30
N MET A 327 -10.83 14.61 -7.35
CA MET A 327 -10.04 14.81 -8.56
C MET A 327 -9.21 13.58 -8.92
N MET A 328 -8.64 12.88 -7.93
CA MET A 328 -7.82 11.69 -8.16
C MET A 328 -8.64 10.44 -8.49
N LYS A 329 -9.88 10.33 -7.98
CA LYS A 329 -10.76 9.17 -8.25
C LYS A 329 -11.29 9.19 -9.68
N ASP A 330 -11.61 10.36 -10.22
CA ASP A 330 -12.16 10.51 -11.57
C ASP A 330 -11.04 10.41 -12.62
N PRO A 331 -11.10 9.47 -13.58
CA PRO A 331 -10.07 9.32 -14.61
C PRO A 331 -9.84 10.57 -15.45
N ILE A 332 -10.91 11.30 -15.81
CA ILE A 332 -10.86 12.50 -16.63
C ILE A 332 -10.27 13.66 -15.82
N LEU A 333 -10.76 13.88 -14.60
CA LEU A 333 -10.22 14.95 -13.76
C LEU A 333 -8.77 14.69 -13.34
N ARG A 334 -8.39 13.42 -13.17
CA ARG A 334 -6.99 13.03 -12.94
C ARG A 334 -6.12 13.45 -14.11
N GLU A 335 -6.54 13.16 -15.35
CA GLU A 335 -5.85 13.58 -16.56
C GLU A 335 -5.79 15.11 -16.68
N ILE A 336 -6.88 15.83 -16.36
CA ILE A 336 -6.93 17.29 -16.38
C ILE A 336 -6.05 17.92 -15.29
N SER A 337 -6.00 17.35 -14.08
CA SER A 337 -5.20 17.87 -12.95
C SER A 337 -3.69 17.81 -13.15
N VAL A 338 -3.27 16.98 -14.10
CA VAL A 338 -1.90 16.84 -14.54
C VAL A 338 -1.54 17.92 -15.57
N TYR A 339 -2.52 18.40 -16.34
CA TYR A 339 -2.35 19.61 -17.13
C TYR A 339 -2.41 20.79 -16.16
N PRO A 340 -1.32 21.53 -15.94
CA PRO A 340 -1.46 22.83 -15.31
C PRO A 340 -2.44 23.62 -16.18
N SER A 341 -3.55 24.05 -15.60
CA SER A 341 -4.38 25.08 -16.20
C SER A 341 -3.42 26.20 -16.61
N GLN A 342 -3.28 26.45 -17.91
CA GLN A 342 -2.36 27.46 -18.45
C GLN A 342 -2.64 28.88 -17.92
N GLU A 343 -3.70 29.04 -17.13
CA GLU A 343 -4.16 30.31 -16.57
C GLU A 343 -3.45 30.72 -15.27
N GLU A 344 -2.80 29.82 -14.51
CA GLU A 344 -2.14 30.22 -13.24
C GLU A 344 -0.65 30.59 -13.35
N GLU A 345 -0.01 30.43 -14.51
CA GLU A 345 1.42 30.74 -14.70
C GLU A 345 1.71 31.88 -15.71
N MET A 346 0.72 32.68 -16.11
CA MET A 346 0.94 33.64 -17.21
C MET A 346 1.63 34.96 -16.82
N ASP A 347 2.12 35.14 -15.59
CA ASP A 347 2.66 36.47 -15.20
C ASP A 347 3.99 36.47 -14.44
N THR A 348 4.77 35.38 -14.46
CA THR A 348 6.11 35.42 -13.81
C THR A 348 7.27 34.71 -14.51
N LYS A 349 7.05 33.98 -15.61
CA LYS A 349 8.16 33.29 -16.30
C LYS A 349 8.65 34.12 -17.49
N GLY A 350 9.96 34.30 -17.57
CA GLY A 350 10.64 34.98 -18.67
C GLY A 350 10.43 34.28 -20.02
N PRO A 351 11.20 34.64 -21.06
CA PRO A 351 11.00 34.07 -22.38
C PRO A 351 11.18 32.54 -22.38
N HIS A 352 10.27 31.81 -23.03
CA HIS A 352 10.21 30.34 -23.04
C HIS A 352 11.48 29.72 -23.64
N ALA A 353 12.14 28.85 -22.87
CA ALA A 353 13.29 28.09 -23.32
C ALA A 353 12.89 26.72 -23.84
N LYS A 354 13.02 26.52 -25.15
CA LYS A 354 12.73 25.25 -25.83
C LYS A 354 13.77 24.17 -25.53
N VAL A 355 15.02 24.56 -25.27
CA VAL A 355 16.09 23.65 -24.87
C VAL A 355 16.30 23.74 -23.37
N LYS A 356 16.14 22.62 -22.67
CA LYS A 356 16.30 22.52 -21.22
C LYS A 356 17.46 21.61 -20.89
N VAL A 357 18.52 22.14 -20.28
CA VAL A 357 19.72 21.39 -19.89
C VAL A 357 19.66 21.07 -18.40
N VAL A 358 19.66 19.78 -18.07
CA VAL A 358 19.59 19.29 -16.69
C VAL A 358 20.99 18.93 -16.21
N ALA A 359 21.46 19.66 -15.20
CA ALA A 359 22.75 19.47 -14.60
C ALA A 359 22.60 19.22 -13.10
N ASN A 360 23.00 18.03 -12.65
CA ASN A 360 23.16 17.78 -11.22
C ASN A 360 24.44 18.47 -10.73
N ALA A 361 24.67 18.55 -9.41
CA ALA A 361 25.87 19.20 -8.87
C ALA A 361 27.16 18.49 -9.36
N LEU A 362 27.85 19.11 -10.33
CA LEU A 362 29.07 18.60 -10.96
C LEU A 362 30.27 19.52 -10.64
N PRO A 363 31.49 18.98 -10.59
CA PRO A 363 32.71 19.80 -10.58
C PRO A 363 32.76 20.75 -11.78
N ALA A 364 33.21 21.99 -11.56
CA ALA A 364 33.22 23.04 -12.60
C ALA A 364 33.98 22.65 -13.88
N VAL A 365 35.03 21.84 -13.76
CA VAL A 365 35.81 21.35 -14.90
C VAL A 365 34.97 20.43 -15.80
N GLN A 366 34.23 19.49 -15.20
CA GLN A 366 33.35 18.57 -15.94
C GLN A 366 32.18 19.32 -16.57
N MET A 367 31.63 20.31 -15.87
CA MET A 367 30.59 21.19 -16.43
C MET A 367 31.08 21.90 -17.70
N MET A 368 32.30 22.46 -17.70
CA MET A 368 32.86 23.13 -18.87
C MET A 368 33.06 22.17 -20.06
N GLU A 369 33.52 20.95 -19.80
CA GLU A 369 33.68 19.92 -20.84
C GLU A 369 32.34 19.54 -21.48
N HIS A 370 31.29 19.35 -20.67
CA HIS A 370 29.96 19.02 -21.17
C HIS A 370 29.30 20.18 -21.91
N LEU A 371 29.47 21.42 -21.43
CA LEU A 371 28.99 22.62 -22.12
C LEU A 371 29.68 22.84 -23.47
N ALA A 372 30.92 22.38 -23.66
CA ALA A 372 31.63 22.46 -24.93
C ALA A 372 31.04 21.53 -26.01
N MET A 373 30.40 20.43 -25.61
CA MET A 373 29.80 19.43 -26.50
C MET A 373 28.32 19.73 -26.85
N LEU A 374 27.70 20.65 -26.12
CA LEU A 374 26.29 21.05 -26.31
C LEU A 374 25.98 21.60 -27.71
N PRO A 375 26.83 22.47 -28.31
CA PRO A 375 26.60 23.00 -29.64
C PRO A 375 26.48 21.90 -30.71
N ASP A 376 27.37 20.90 -30.67
CA ASP A 376 27.38 19.80 -31.64
C ASP A 376 26.11 18.95 -31.54
N LEU A 377 25.64 18.69 -30.31
CA LEU A 377 24.39 17.96 -30.08
C LEU A 377 23.19 18.78 -30.55
N ILE A 378 23.14 20.07 -30.25
CA ILE A 378 22.05 20.96 -30.70
C ILE A 378 22.00 21.04 -32.22
N GLU A 379 23.15 21.16 -32.91
CA GLU A 379 23.21 21.17 -34.37
C GLU A 379 22.78 19.84 -35.01
N SER A 380 22.90 18.73 -34.29
CA SER A 380 22.41 17.41 -34.76
C SER A 380 20.88 17.26 -34.69
N LEU A 381 20.18 18.15 -33.96
CA LEU A 381 18.75 18.09 -33.77
C LEU A 381 18.02 18.96 -34.79
N SER A 382 17.33 18.32 -35.74
CA SER A 382 16.51 19.02 -36.74
C SER A 382 15.34 19.82 -36.16
N GLN A 383 15.05 19.65 -34.87
CA GLN A 383 13.92 20.27 -34.17
C GLN A 383 14.30 21.59 -33.47
N VAL A 384 15.59 21.94 -33.38
CA VAL A 384 16.09 23.12 -32.67
C VAL A 384 16.71 24.11 -33.66
N THR A 385 16.39 25.39 -33.51
CA THR A 385 16.93 26.50 -34.31
C THR A 385 17.94 27.31 -33.50
N LYS A 386 18.81 28.08 -34.19
CA LYS A 386 19.83 28.92 -33.53
C LYS A 386 19.25 30.07 -32.68
N GLU A 387 17.96 30.33 -32.81
CA GLU A 387 17.23 31.38 -32.07
C GLU A 387 16.49 30.82 -30.84
N ASP A 388 16.45 29.50 -30.68
CA ASP A 388 15.77 28.86 -29.55
C ASP A 388 16.56 29.08 -28.25
N LEU A 389 15.84 29.49 -27.20
CA LEU A 389 16.44 29.78 -25.90
C LEU A 389 16.77 28.49 -25.13
N CYS A 390 17.89 28.55 -24.40
CA CYS A 390 18.39 27.45 -23.58
C CYS A 390 18.37 27.83 -22.08
N GLN A 391 17.78 26.97 -21.26
CA GLN A 391 17.67 27.17 -19.80
C GLN A 391 18.27 25.97 -19.06
N THR A 392 18.91 26.23 -17.92
CA THR A 392 19.48 25.17 -17.07
C THR A 392 18.57 24.87 -15.88
N HIS A 393 18.48 23.59 -15.53
CA HIS A 393 17.72 23.10 -14.39
C HIS A 393 18.59 22.25 -13.47
N SER A 394 18.34 22.36 -12.17
CA SER A 394 19.04 21.61 -11.12
C SER A 394 18.50 20.18 -10.92
N SER A 395 17.32 19.87 -11.47
CA SER A 395 16.71 18.56 -11.36
C SER A 395 15.91 18.21 -12.61
N LEU A 396 15.87 16.92 -12.94
CA LEU A 396 15.07 16.41 -14.05
C LEU A 396 13.59 16.74 -13.85
N GLN A 397 13.06 16.57 -12.63
CA GLN A 397 11.66 16.89 -12.34
C GLN A 397 11.31 18.36 -12.61
N SER A 398 12.19 19.31 -12.28
CA SER A 398 11.95 20.73 -12.56
C SER A 398 11.91 21.02 -14.06
N ALA A 399 12.83 20.45 -14.83
CA ALA A 399 12.82 20.60 -16.28
C ALA A 399 11.55 20.01 -16.92
N ILE A 400 11.10 18.87 -16.39
CA ILE A 400 9.91 18.17 -16.86
C ILE A 400 8.63 18.95 -16.58
N ASN A 401 8.53 19.55 -15.40
CA ASN A 401 7.35 20.34 -15.02
C ASN A 401 7.21 21.64 -15.83
N GLU A 402 8.29 22.15 -16.41
CA GLU A 402 8.30 23.38 -17.23
C GLU A 402 8.31 23.09 -18.74
N ALA A 403 8.48 21.84 -19.15
CA ALA A 403 8.57 21.47 -20.55
C ALA A 403 7.21 21.54 -21.25
N GLN A 404 7.20 22.15 -22.44
CA GLN A 404 6.06 22.28 -23.34
C GLN A 404 6.16 21.28 -24.50
N GLU A 405 5.11 21.22 -25.31
CA GLU A 405 5.04 20.35 -26.48
C GLU A 405 6.16 20.65 -27.49
N GLY A 406 6.95 19.63 -27.85
CA GLY A 406 8.07 19.76 -28.79
C GLY A 406 9.38 20.28 -28.18
N ASP A 407 9.45 20.47 -26.86
CA ASP A 407 10.68 20.84 -26.17
C ASP A 407 11.71 19.68 -26.14
N VAL A 408 12.98 20.07 -26.00
CA VAL A 408 14.11 19.14 -25.91
C VAL A 408 14.73 19.25 -24.52
N VAL A 409 14.73 18.15 -23.78
CA VAL A 409 15.39 18.02 -22.48
C VAL A 409 16.71 17.27 -22.66
N ILE A 410 17.83 17.93 -22.34
CA ILE A 410 19.19 17.37 -22.43
C ILE A 410 19.69 17.07 -21.02
N LEU A 411 20.06 15.81 -20.77
CA LEU A 411 20.64 15.34 -19.52
C LEU A 411 22.17 15.35 -19.63
N LEU A 412 22.82 16.01 -18.67
CA LEU A 412 24.27 15.86 -18.48
C LEU A 412 24.60 14.55 -17.72
N PRO A 413 25.84 14.04 -17.82
CA PRO A 413 26.28 12.83 -17.10
C PRO A 413 26.01 12.89 -15.60
N GLY A 414 25.51 11.78 -15.05
CA GLY A 414 25.16 11.67 -13.65
C GLY A 414 23.87 10.90 -13.39
N GLN A 415 23.53 10.79 -12.11
CA GLN A 415 22.26 10.21 -11.64
C GLN A 415 21.19 11.29 -11.54
N HIS A 416 20.06 11.06 -12.21
CA HIS A 416 18.89 11.91 -12.22
C HIS A 416 17.72 11.14 -11.63
N THR A 417 17.02 11.72 -10.66
CA THR A 417 15.86 11.06 -10.03
C THR A 417 14.56 11.64 -10.57
N LEU A 418 13.60 10.76 -10.84
CA LEU A 418 12.23 11.13 -11.19
C LEU A 418 11.33 10.81 -10.01
N SER A 419 10.58 11.78 -9.48
CA SER A 419 9.82 11.62 -8.22
C SER A 419 8.30 11.54 -8.41
N GLN A 420 7.81 11.85 -9.59
CA GLN A 420 6.41 11.75 -9.99
C GLN A 420 6.34 11.18 -11.41
N LEU A 421 5.25 10.52 -11.75
CA LEU A 421 4.90 10.24 -13.16
C LEU A 421 4.74 11.59 -13.84
N GLY A 422 5.80 12.07 -14.48
CA GLY A 422 5.72 13.23 -15.36
C GLY A 422 5.04 12.77 -16.62
N TYR A 423 3.79 13.18 -16.83
CA TYR A 423 3.10 13.09 -18.12
C TYR A 423 3.65 14.10 -19.12
N LEU A 424 4.98 14.26 -19.16
CA LEU A 424 5.55 14.57 -20.44
C LEU A 424 5.16 13.45 -21.39
N PHE A 425 5.39 13.67 -22.68
CA PHE A 425 5.32 12.60 -23.68
C PHE A 425 3.92 12.31 -24.24
N ALA A 426 2.83 12.89 -23.71
CA ALA A 426 1.49 12.77 -24.32
C ALA A 426 1.35 13.51 -25.68
N LYS A 427 2.23 14.48 -25.95
CA LYS A 427 2.14 15.35 -27.14
C LYS A 427 3.46 15.55 -27.91
N GLY A 428 4.52 14.81 -27.56
CA GLY A 428 5.79 14.80 -28.30
C GLY A 428 6.89 15.75 -27.79
N GLY A 429 8.15 15.43 -28.13
CA GLY A 429 9.39 16.08 -27.65
C GLY A 429 10.61 15.14 -27.71
N ALA A 430 11.73 15.53 -27.08
CA ALA A 430 12.91 14.68 -26.98
C ALA A 430 13.60 14.70 -25.60
N LEU A 431 14.07 13.54 -25.12
CA LEU A 431 14.93 13.39 -23.94
C LEU A 431 16.27 12.80 -24.36
N LEU A 432 17.34 13.57 -24.23
CA LEU A 432 18.64 13.26 -24.81
C LEU A 432 19.72 13.23 -23.75
N GLY A 433 20.57 12.22 -23.78
CA GLY A 433 21.76 12.18 -22.96
C GLY A 433 23.01 12.69 -23.68
N LEU A 434 23.76 13.60 -23.05
CA LEU A 434 25.02 14.12 -23.56
C LEU A 434 26.21 13.43 -22.87
N GLY A 435 26.91 12.54 -23.59
CA GLY A 435 28.04 11.77 -23.05
C GLY A 435 27.65 10.43 -22.42
N GLU A 436 28.56 9.79 -21.68
CA GLU A 436 28.34 8.48 -21.06
C GLU A 436 27.96 8.59 -19.58
N GLY A 437 27.33 7.55 -19.02
CA GLY A 437 27.06 7.46 -17.57
C GLY A 437 25.80 8.21 -17.10
N ILE A 438 24.84 8.46 -18.00
CA ILE A 438 23.56 9.09 -17.66
C ILE A 438 22.58 8.04 -17.18
N VAL A 439 22.14 8.17 -15.94
CA VAL A 439 21.22 7.23 -15.30
C VAL A 439 20.00 7.98 -14.80
N VAL A 440 18.81 7.57 -15.25
CA VAL A 440 17.53 8.05 -14.71
C VAL A 440 16.98 6.97 -13.77
N GLU A 441 16.81 7.32 -12.50
CA GLU A 441 16.38 6.41 -11.43
C GLU A 441 14.98 6.78 -10.94
N GLY A 442 14.10 5.78 -10.85
CA GLY A 442 12.78 5.94 -10.24
C GLY A 442 12.85 6.14 -8.73
N ASN A 443 11.88 6.87 -8.18
CA ASN A 443 11.72 6.97 -6.74
C ASN A 443 10.71 5.92 -6.23
N SER A 444 10.75 5.58 -4.94
CA SER A 444 9.77 4.71 -4.26
C SER A 444 8.32 5.20 -4.35
N LYS A 445 8.10 6.42 -4.85
CA LYS A 445 6.81 7.04 -5.11
C LYS A 445 6.25 6.77 -6.52
N ASN A 446 7.06 6.27 -7.45
CA ASN A 446 6.65 6.11 -8.86
C ASN A 446 5.87 4.81 -9.12
N GLY A 447 5.89 3.85 -8.19
CA GLY A 447 5.29 2.53 -8.40
C GLY A 447 6.05 1.73 -9.48
N ASP A 448 5.33 0.93 -10.26
CA ASP A 448 5.91 0.00 -11.25
C ASP A 448 6.23 0.63 -12.61
N VAL A 449 5.82 1.90 -12.82
CA VAL A 449 6.01 2.63 -14.08
C VAL A 449 6.98 3.79 -13.85
N LEU A 450 8.11 3.78 -14.56
CA LEU A 450 9.11 4.84 -14.46
C LEU A 450 8.69 6.08 -15.26
N MET A 451 8.20 5.89 -16.49
CA MET A 451 7.73 6.95 -17.39
C MET A 451 6.56 6.38 -18.22
N ASP A 452 5.52 7.19 -18.41
CA ASP A 452 4.37 6.85 -19.26
C ASP A 452 4.46 7.66 -20.56
N ILE A 453 4.81 7.01 -21.67
CA ILE A 453 5.07 7.65 -22.97
C ILE A 453 3.89 7.43 -23.90
N THR A 454 3.08 8.47 -24.12
CA THR A 454 1.89 8.43 -24.98
C THR A 454 2.04 9.32 -26.22
N GLY A 455 2.87 8.94 -27.20
CA GLY A 455 3.01 9.73 -28.44
C GLY A 455 4.35 9.54 -29.15
N SER A 456 4.66 10.42 -30.11
CA SER A 456 5.95 10.44 -30.81
C SER A 456 7.01 11.15 -29.95
N PHE A 457 7.74 10.38 -29.15
CA PHE A 457 8.79 10.90 -28.26
C PHE A 457 10.14 10.26 -28.58
N HIS A 458 11.21 11.07 -28.65
CA HIS A 458 12.55 10.59 -28.96
C HIS A 458 13.42 10.50 -27.71
N ILE A 459 13.93 9.30 -27.40
CA ILE A 459 14.85 9.05 -26.28
C ILE A 459 16.18 8.56 -26.84
N GLN A 460 17.28 9.18 -26.42
CA GLN A 460 18.60 8.78 -26.87
C GLN A 460 19.64 8.86 -25.75
N ASN A 461 20.51 7.85 -25.69
CA ASN A 461 21.72 7.83 -24.87
C ASN A 461 21.48 7.97 -23.35
N ILE A 462 20.49 7.25 -22.80
CA ILE A 462 20.11 7.29 -21.39
C ILE A 462 19.95 5.86 -20.86
N THR A 463 20.42 5.61 -19.63
CA THR A 463 20.18 4.35 -18.91
C THR A 463 19.04 4.52 -17.91
N LEU A 464 18.01 3.69 -17.98
CA LEU A 464 16.89 3.70 -17.03
C LEU A 464 17.12 2.68 -15.92
N LYS A 465 16.94 3.08 -14.65
CA LYS A 465 16.98 2.20 -13.49
C LYS A 465 15.69 2.29 -12.67
N PRO A 466 15.15 1.14 -12.20
CA PRO A 466 14.00 1.14 -11.30
C PRO A 466 14.37 1.72 -9.94
N ALA A 467 13.37 2.03 -9.13
CA ALA A 467 13.59 2.41 -7.75
C ALA A 467 14.36 1.30 -6.99
N PRO A 468 15.30 1.64 -6.10
CA PRO A 468 16.07 0.66 -5.36
C PRO A 468 15.11 -0.19 -4.49
N GLY A 469 14.98 -1.47 -4.84
CA GLY A 469 14.10 -2.43 -4.17
C GLY A 469 12.87 -2.92 -4.96
N ALA A 470 12.64 -2.46 -6.19
CA ALA A 470 11.57 -2.95 -7.05
C ALA A 470 12.04 -4.10 -7.96
N ASP A 471 11.45 -5.30 -7.80
CA ASP A 471 11.62 -6.43 -8.72
C ASP A 471 10.69 -6.26 -9.94
N TRP A 472 11.23 -6.44 -11.14
CA TRP A 472 10.52 -6.28 -12.40
C TRP A 472 9.42 -7.35 -12.56
N ASN A 473 8.20 -6.93 -12.89
CA ASN A 473 7.25 -7.73 -13.67
C ASN A 473 7.01 -7.00 -15.00
N CYS A 474 7.72 -7.39 -16.06
CA CYS A 474 7.33 -7.00 -17.41
C CYS A 474 6.11 -7.83 -17.82
N SER A 475 4.93 -7.22 -17.89
CA SER A 475 3.83 -7.73 -18.71
C SER A 475 3.96 -7.16 -20.12
N ALA A 476 4.13 -8.04 -21.10
CA ALA A 476 4.00 -7.73 -22.53
C ALA A 476 2.53 -7.48 -22.91
#